data_AF-D6W9L3-F1
#
_entry.id   AF-D6W9L3-F1
#
_cell.length_a   1.000
_cell.length_b   1.000
_cell.length_c   1.000
_cell.angle_alpha   90.00
_cell.angle_beta   90.00
_cell.angle_gamma   90.00
#
_symmetry.space_group_name_H-M   'P 1'
#
loop_
_entity.id
_entity.type
_entity.pdbx_description
1 polymer ?
#
loop_
_entity_poly.entity_id
_entity_poly.type
_entity_poly.pdbx_seq_one_letter_code
_entity_poly.pdbx_strand_id
1 'polypeptide(L)'
;MQLVVSRPAMCYFLLIALLPIYSMAANCTCPQGFEIQHNNNQSWCLGTFIKLIIECSFIDEPECKCSDKYDSVLIDDEGYWCSAEKEGTIEKSRCENQDEWDEFYQKYNNSFYEE
;
A
#
# COMPACT_ATOMS: atom_id res chain seq x y z
N MET A 1 -43.76 -52.41 34.83
CA MET A 1 -42.57 -52.61 33.97
C MET A 1 -42.47 -51.37 33.08
N GLN A 2 -41.57 -50.43 33.42
CA GLN A 2 -41.48 -49.12 32.77
C GLN A 2 -40.54 -49.22 31.56
N LEU A 3 -41.03 -48.81 30.38
CA LEU A 3 -40.25 -48.70 29.16
C LEU A 3 -39.44 -47.40 29.21
N VAL A 4 -38.13 -47.52 29.33
CA VAL A 4 -37.16 -46.42 29.30
C VAL A 4 -36.97 -45.99 27.84
N VAL A 5 -37.34 -44.74 27.55
CA VAL A 5 -37.12 -44.11 26.24
C VAL A 5 -35.67 -43.61 26.18
N SER A 6 -34.84 -44.32 25.41
CA SER A 6 -33.46 -43.92 25.09
C SER A 6 -33.48 -42.98 23.87
N ARG A 7 -33.17 -41.71 24.09
CA ARG A 7 -32.90 -40.74 23.01
C ARG A 7 -31.41 -40.85 22.64
N PRO A 8 -31.04 -41.14 21.38
CA PRO A 8 -29.65 -41.06 20.96
C PRO A 8 -29.20 -39.59 20.96
N ALA A 9 -28.13 -39.31 21.69
CA ALA A 9 -27.44 -38.04 21.71
C ALA A 9 -26.85 -37.75 20.32
N MET A 10 -27.60 -36.99 19.49
CA MET A 10 -26.99 -36.08 18.54
C MET A 10 -26.37 -34.93 19.34
N CYS A 11 -25.07 -34.67 19.16
CA CYS A 11 -24.44 -33.33 19.20
C CYS A 11 -22.94 -33.47 19.47
N TYR A 12 -22.15 -33.57 18.41
CA TYR A 12 -21.24 -32.50 18.00
C TYR A 12 -20.57 -33.00 16.72
N PHE A 13 -21.34 -32.83 15.64
CA PHE A 13 -20.82 -32.76 14.28
C PHE A 13 -19.55 -31.90 14.29
N LEU A 14 -18.40 -32.51 13.97
CA LEU A 14 -17.64 -32.18 12.76
C LEU A 14 -17.84 -30.74 12.22
N LEU A 15 -17.50 -29.73 13.02
CA LEU A 15 -17.58 -28.30 12.66
C LEU A 15 -16.22 -27.60 12.82
N ILE A 16 -15.12 -28.35 12.63
CA ILE A 16 -13.75 -27.79 12.69
C ILE A 16 -12.97 -28.04 11.38
N ALA A 17 -13.53 -28.77 10.41
CA ALA A 17 -12.77 -29.25 9.26
C ALA A 17 -12.88 -28.41 7.98
N LEU A 18 -13.34 -27.15 8.02
CA LEU A 18 -13.44 -26.30 6.83
C LEU A 18 -13.34 -24.80 7.17
N LEU A 19 -12.32 -24.38 7.92
CA LEU A 19 -11.83 -23.03 7.71
C LEU A 19 -10.83 -23.12 6.56
N PRO A 20 -11.21 -22.75 5.31
CA PRO A 20 -10.21 -22.55 4.29
C PRO A 20 -9.23 -21.53 4.87
N ILE A 21 -7.97 -21.93 4.99
CA ILE A 21 -6.87 -20.99 5.20
C ILE A 21 -6.90 -20.14 3.94
N TYR A 22 -7.68 -19.06 3.97
CA TYR A 22 -7.71 -18.05 2.93
C TYR A 22 -6.33 -17.40 3.01
N SER A 23 -5.36 -18.04 2.37
CA SER A 23 -4.12 -17.43 1.97
C SER A 23 -4.53 -16.36 0.97
N MET A 24 -4.89 -15.19 1.49
CA MET A 24 -4.85 -13.96 0.70
C MET A 24 -3.37 -13.73 0.44
N ALA A 25 -2.81 -14.46 -0.53
CA ALA A 25 -1.60 -14.04 -1.20
C ALA A 25 -1.97 -12.72 -1.87
N ALA A 26 -1.83 -11.64 -1.12
CA ALA A 26 -1.89 -10.29 -1.65
C ALA A 26 -0.96 -10.26 -2.86
N ASN A 27 -1.47 -9.82 -4.00
CA ASN A 27 -0.70 -9.73 -5.24
C ASN A 27 0.41 -8.69 -5.03
N CYS A 28 1.53 -9.17 -4.51
CA CYS A 28 2.71 -8.37 -4.23
C CYS A 28 3.30 -7.86 -5.53
N THR A 29 3.48 -6.54 -5.65
CA THR A 29 4.09 -5.97 -6.85
C THR A 29 5.17 -4.98 -6.42
N CYS A 30 6.40 -5.21 -6.86
CA CYS A 30 7.50 -4.31 -6.57
C CYS A 30 7.68 -3.24 -7.67
N PRO A 31 8.09 -2.02 -7.31
CA PRO A 31 8.54 -1.01 -8.28
C PRO A 31 9.70 -1.50 -9.14
N GLN A 32 9.94 -0.81 -10.26
CA GLN A 32 11.05 -1.12 -11.15
C GLN A 32 12.40 -1.04 -10.40
N GLY A 33 13.25 -2.06 -10.58
CA GLY A 33 14.56 -2.13 -9.92
C GLY A 33 14.52 -2.72 -8.50
N PHE A 34 13.39 -3.28 -8.09
CA PHE A 34 13.25 -4.06 -6.86
C PHE A 34 12.78 -5.48 -7.15
N GLU A 35 13.19 -6.43 -6.30
CA GLU A 35 12.80 -7.83 -6.36
C GLU A 35 11.99 -8.22 -5.12
N ILE A 36 10.94 -9.02 -5.34
CA ILE A 36 10.10 -9.56 -4.25
C ILE A 36 10.93 -10.53 -3.41
N GLN A 37 10.90 -10.34 -2.11
CA GLN A 37 11.46 -11.24 -1.11
C GLN A 37 10.34 -11.76 -0.21
N HIS A 38 10.43 -13.01 0.21
CA HIS A 38 9.45 -13.66 1.07
C HIS A 38 10.10 -14.20 2.35
N ASN A 39 9.52 -13.89 3.51
CA ASN A 39 9.89 -14.50 4.79
C ASN A 39 8.70 -14.55 5.73
N ASN A 40 8.43 -15.71 6.34
CA ASN A 40 7.42 -15.87 7.38
C ASN A 40 6.06 -15.20 7.05
N ASN A 41 5.54 -15.43 5.83
CA ASN A 41 4.30 -14.86 5.29
C ASN A 41 4.30 -13.33 5.05
N GLN A 42 5.42 -12.65 5.25
CA GLN A 42 5.59 -11.26 4.82
C GLN A 42 6.32 -11.22 3.49
N SER A 43 5.89 -10.30 2.64
CA SER A 43 6.55 -9.99 1.37
C SER A 43 7.04 -8.55 1.43
N TRP A 44 8.24 -8.31 0.91
CA TRP A 44 8.81 -6.96 0.75
C TRP A 44 9.61 -6.90 -0.54
N CYS A 45 9.98 -5.68 -0.93
CA CYS A 45 10.73 -5.41 -2.14
C CYS A 45 12.15 -4.99 -1.77
N LEU A 46 13.15 -5.71 -2.26
CA LEU A 46 14.57 -5.42 -2.07
C LEU A 46 15.15 -4.81 -3.34
N GLY A 47 15.80 -3.66 -3.24
CA GLY A 47 16.43 -3.01 -4.39
C GLY A 47 17.54 -3.87 -5.01
N THR A 48 17.49 -4.08 -6.33
CA THR A 48 18.46 -4.92 -7.06
C THR A 48 19.87 -4.29 -7.02
N PHE A 49 19.94 -2.95 -7.12
CA PHE A 49 21.19 -2.20 -7.15
C PHE A 49 21.44 -1.36 -5.89
N ILE A 50 20.42 -1.21 -5.04
CA ILE A 50 20.46 -0.41 -3.83
C ILE A 50 20.04 -1.27 -2.64
N LYS A 51 20.73 -1.13 -1.49
CA LYS A 51 20.36 -1.88 -0.26
C LYS A 51 19.18 -1.22 0.46
N LEU A 52 18.07 -1.05 -0.25
CA LEU A 52 16.84 -0.49 0.25
C LEU A 52 15.76 -1.57 0.30
N ILE A 53 15.02 -1.63 1.40
CA ILE A 53 13.87 -2.51 1.59
C ILE A 53 12.64 -1.63 1.67
N ILE A 54 11.64 -1.91 0.85
CA ILE A 54 10.34 -1.23 0.87
C ILE A 54 9.22 -2.25 0.98
N GLU A 55 8.05 -1.79 1.42
CA GLU A 55 6.89 -2.66 1.54
C GLU A 55 6.38 -3.11 0.18
N CYS A 56 5.83 -4.31 0.15
CA CYS A 56 5.35 -5.00 -1.04
C CYS A 56 4.09 -4.37 -1.67
N SER A 57 3.40 -3.50 -0.91
CA SER A 57 2.25 -2.71 -1.36
C SER A 57 2.65 -1.25 -1.60
N PHE A 58 3.85 -1.02 -2.15
CA PHE A 58 4.29 0.34 -2.48
C PHE A 58 3.39 0.90 -3.58
N ILE A 59 2.66 1.96 -3.24
CA ILE A 59 1.84 2.68 -4.19
C ILE A 59 2.76 3.69 -4.87
N ASP A 60 2.90 3.55 -6.19
CA ASP A 60 3.73 4.43 -6.99
C ASP A 60 3.03 5.78 -7.18
N GLU A 61 3.54 6.80 -6.49
CA GLU A 61 3.02 8.16 -6.57
C GLU A 61 3.44 8.82 -7.90
N PRO A 62 2.59 9.68 -8.50
CA PRO A 62 2.97 10.42 -9.68
C PRO A 62 4.23 11.26 -9.44
N GLU A 63 5.14 11.31 -10.41
CA GLU A 63 6.27 12.24 -10.32
C GLU A 63 5.78 13.69 -10.51
N CYS A 64 6.20 14.60 -9.64
CA CYS A 64 5.85 16.02 -9.77
C CYS A 64 6.46 16.63 -11.03
N LYS A 65 5.62 17.10 -11.97
CA LYS A 65 6.07 17.79 -13.18
C LYS A 65 6.22 19.29 -12.93
N CYS A 66 7.38 19.82 -13.25
CA CYS A 66 7.72 21.23 -13.08
C CYS A 66 8.22 21.81 -14.41
N SER A 67 7.85 23.05 -14.71
CA SER A 67 8.45 23.81 -15.80
C SER A 67 9.92 24.13 -15.52
N ASP A 68 10.64 24.47 -16.59
CA ASP A 68 12.05 24.89 -16.57
C ASP A 68 12.34 26.11 -15.67
N LYS A 69 11.31 26.73 -15.08
CA LYS A 69 11.45 27.80 -14.09
C LYS A 69 11.87 27.27 -12.71
N TYR A 70 11.62 26.00 -12.42
CA TYR A 70 11.88 25.39 -11.11
C TYR A 70 13.02 24.38 -11.20
N ASP A 71 13.90 24.42 -10.21
CA ASP A 71 15.15 23.64 -10.22
C ASP A 71 15.04 22.34 -9.41
N SER A 72 13.98 22.20 -8.61
CA SER A 72 13.84 21.10 -7.65
C SER A 72 12.38 20.82 -7.31
N VAL A 73 12.13 19.61 -6.78
CA VAL A 73 10.88 19.24 -6.13
C VAL A 73 11.12 19.25 -4.62
N LEU A 74 10.30 20.01 -3.90
CA LEU A 74 10.26 20.05 -2.45
C LEU A 74 9.07 19.22 -1.96
N ILE A 75 9.31 18.42 -0.92
CA ILE A 75 8.27 17.64 -0.24
C ILE A 75 8.15 18.21 1.18
N ASP A 76 6.96 18.65 1.55
CA ASP A 76 6.62 19.10 2.90
C ASP A 76 5.30 18.49 3.38
N ASP A 77 4.80 18.95 4.52
CA ASP A 77 3.56 18.49 5.15
C ASP A 77 2.30 18.84 4.33
N GLU A 78 2.39 19.83 3.43
CA GLU A 78 1.30 20.20 2.52
C GLU A 78 1.35 19.40 1.20
N GLY A 79 2.47 18.73 0.92
CA GLY A 79 2.62 17.80 -0.20
C GLY A 79 3.84 18.09 -1.09
N TYR A 80 3.66 17.91 -2.39
CA TYR A 80 4.70 18.04 -3.41
C TYR A 80 4.65 19.40 -4.10
N TRP A 81 5.81 20.05 -4.20
CA TRP A 81 5.95 21.41 -4.75
C TRP A 81 7.13 21.51 -5.71
N CYS A 82 6.96 22.25 -6.79
CA CYS A 82 8.07 22.75 -7.59
C CYS A 82 8.71 23.94 -6.87
N SER A 83 10.03 23.91 -6.68
CA SER A 83 10.77 24.95 -5.98
C SER A 83 11.95 25.51 -6.78
N ALA A 84 12.13 26.83 -6.68
CA ALA A 84 13.27 27.55 -7.23
C ALA A 84 13.84 28.48 -6.16
N GLU A 85 15.15 28.62 -6.08
CA GLU A 85 15.77 29.62 -5.22
C GLU A 85 15.94 30.93 -6.00
N LYS A 86 15.34 32.00 -5.51
CA LYS A 86 15.45 33.33 -6.10
C LYS A 86 15.81 34.33 -5.01
N GLU A 87 16.96 34.98 -5.17
CA GLU A 87 17.44 36.02 -4.24
C GLU A 87 17.51 35.52 -2.77
N GLY A 88 17.86 34.25 -2.56
CA GLY A 88 17.95 33.63 -1.24
C GLY A 88 16.61 33.24 -0.61
N THR A 89 15.51 33.32 -1.37
CA THR A 89 14.18 32.86 -0.96
C THR A 89 13.74 31.70 -1.84
N ILE A 90 13.08 30.70 -1.24
CA ILE A 90 12.50 29.56 -1.96
C ILE A 90 11.11 29.97 -2.46
N GLU A 91 10.96 30.14 -3.78
CA GLU A 91 9.65 30.22 -4.42
C GLU A 91 9.09 28.81 -4.57
N LYS A 92 7.87 28.56 -4.07
CA LYS A 92 7.14 27.30 -4.25
C LYS A 92 5.99 27.47 -5.23
N SER A 93 5.71 26.44 -6.01
CA SER A 93 4.51 26.31 -6.85
C SER A 93 4.00 24.88 -6.84
N ARG A 94 2.71 24.68 -7.05
CA ARG A 94 2.13 23.35 -7.23
C ARG A 94 2.72 22.66 -8.46
N CYS A 95 2.80 21.33 -8.42
CA CYS A 95 3.13 20.50 -9.57
C CYS A 95 2.17 20.76 -10.72
N GLU A 96 2.66 20.76 -11.96
CA GLU A 96 1.85 21.07 -13.15
C GLU A 96 0.88 19.94 -13.52
N ASN A 97 1.17 18.72 -13.10
CA ASN A 97 0.33 17.53 -13.31
C ASN A 97 -0.70 17.31 -12.19
N GLN A 98 -1.42 18.37 -11.77
CA GLN A 98 -2.44 18.23 -10.72
C GLN A 98 -3.49 17.17 -11.05
N ASP A 99 -3.87 17.00 -12.33
CA ASP A 99 -4.86 15.99 -12.72
C ASP A 99 -4.39 14.55 -12.41
N GLU A 100 -3.11 14.23 -12.61
CA GLU A 100 -2.54 12.90 -12.28
C GLU A 100 -2.56 12.65 -10.77
N TRP A 101 -2.28 13.70 -9.99
CA TRP A 101 -2.37 13.66 -8.53
C TRP A 101 -3.81 13.51 -8.05
N ASP A 102 -4.75 14.22 -8.64
CA ASP A 102 -6.17 14.12 -8.30
C ASP A 102 -6.71 12.72 -8.61
N GLU A 103 -6.34 12.13 -9.75
CA GLU A 103 -6.68 10.75 -10.10
C GLU A 103 -6.06 9.75 -9.11
N PHE A 104 -4.80 9.97 -8.74
CA PHE A 104 -4.10 9.16 -7.75
C PHE A 104 -4.82 9.19 -6.40
N TYR A 105 -5.09 10.39 -5.88
CA TYR A 105 -5.79 10.55 -4.61
C TYR A 105 -7.20 9.99 -4.69
N GLN A 106 -7.95 10.20 -5.77
CA GLN A 106 -9.28 9.59 -5.92
C GLN A 106 -9.24 8.06 -5.90
N LYS A 107 -8.22 7.45 -6.50
CA LYS A 107 -8.04 6.00 -6.54
C LYS A 107 -7.69 5.41 -5.17
N TYR A 108 -6.93 6.13 -4.34
CA TYR A 108 -6.38 5.63 -3.08
C TYR A 108 -6.93 6.32 -1.81
N ASN A 109 -7.89 7.25 -1.92
CA ASN A 109 -8.44 8.03 -0.79
C ASN A 109 -9.07 7.17 0.32
N ASN A 110 -9.44 5.92 0.03
CA ASN A 110 -10.00 4.98 1.01
C ASN A 110 -8.95 4.12 1.75
N SER A 111 -7.66 4.24 1.43
CA SER A 111 -6.62 3.34 1.97
C SER A 111 -5.59 4.02 2.89
N PHE A 112 -5.55 5.35 2.95
CA PHE A 112 -4.53 6.09 3.71
C PHE A 112 -5.01 6.73 5.02
N TYR A 113 -6.33 6.78 5.27
CA TYR A 113 -6.92 7.41 6.47
C TYR A 113 -7.56 6.43 7.47
N GLU A 114 -7.38 5.12 7.31
CA GLU A 114 -7.72 4.17 8.37
C GLU A 114 -6.48 3.97 9.27
N GLU A 115 -6.32 4.87 10.25
CA GLU A 115 -5.40 4.72 11.39
C GLU A 115 -5.74 3.50 12.27
#